data_AF-A0A1Q3C5K9-F1
#
_entry.id   AF-A0A1Q3C5K9-F1
#
_cell.length_a   1.000
_cell.length_b   1.000
_cell.length_c   1.000
_cell.angle_alpha   90.00
_cell.angle_beta   90.00
_cell.angle_gamma   90.00
#
_symmetry.space_group_name_H-M   'P 1'
#
loop_
_entity.id
_entity.type
_entity.pdbx_description
1 polymer ?
#
loop_
_entity_poly.entity_id
_entity_poly.type
_entity_poly.pdbx_seq_one_letter_code
_entity_poly.pdbx_strand_id
1 'polypeptide(L)'
;QQWPIFVFLDSHHPDIPEPPYPPYCIIGTPESELVIALQWLENEPNATLRHKDCIDGFLGSIEKDGSNVFVDWVKNNDIKALLVVGICTDICVLDFVCSALSANRRILAPLEDVIVYSRGCATFDLPVHVASTIKDALAHPQELIGLYMAKGKGAKIVSDVSFCVPIEQ
;
A
#
# COMPACT_ATOMS: atom_id res chain seq x y z
N GLN A 1 -23.24 2.88 -1.85
CA GLN A 1 -22.23 3.89 -2.24
C GLN A 1 -21.01 3.13 -2.75
N GLN A 2 -20.55 3.39 -3.97
CA GLN A 2 -19.30 2.78 -4.45
C GLN A 2 -18.16 3.74 -4.06
N TRP A 3 -17.24 3.26 -3.23
CA TRP A 3 -16.12 4.06 -2.73
C TRP A 3 -14.99 4.06 -3.76
N PRO A 4 -14.27 5.18 -3.96
CA PRO A 4 -13.05 5.19 -4.75
C PRO A 4 -12.03 4.21 -4.15
N ILE A 5 -11.42 3.37 -4.99
CA ILE A 5 -10.37 2.42 -4.58
C ILE A 5 -9.11 2.72 -5.39
N PHE A 6 -7.96 2.82 -4.71
CA PHE A 6 -6.66 2.90 -5.36
C PHE A 6 -5.85 1.65 -5.01
N VAL A 7 -5.43 0.90 -6.01
CA VAL A 7 -4.79 -0.41 -5.85
C VAL A 7 -3.35 -0.31 -6.33
N PHE A 8 -2.40 -0.58 -5.44
CA PHE A 8 -1.00 -0.72 -5.81
C PHE A 8 -0.68 -2.17 -6.14
N LEU A 9 -0.03 -2.41 -7.26
CA LEU A 9 0.49 -3.72 -7.67
C LEU A 9 1.99 -3.60 -7.80
N ASP A 10 2.74 -4.41 -7.07
CA ASP A 10 4.19 -4.44 -7.21
C ASP A 10 4.56 -5.12 -8.53
N SER A 11 5.51 -4.56 -9.26
CA SER A 11 5.79 -4.93 -10.65
C SER A 11 7.22 -4.56 -11.01
N HIS A 12 8.11 -5.53 -10.88
CA HIS A 12 9.55 -5.32 -11.00
C HIS A 12 10.11 -5.80 -12.33
N HIS A 13 11.10 -5.07 -12.84
CA HIS A 13 11.91 -5.52 -13.95
C HIS A 13 12.94 -6.55 -13.46
N PRO A 14 13.14 -7.69 -14.14
CA PRO A 14 14.05 -8.75 -13.66
C PRO A 14 15.51 -8.31 -13.50
N ASP A 15 15.93 -7.30 -14.26
CA ASP A 15 17.30 -6.77 -14.22
C ASP A 15 17.50 -5.60 -13.22
N ILE A 16 16.45 -5.19 -12.49
CA ILE A 16 16.52 -4.10 -11.51
C ILE A 16 16.24 -4.69 -10.12
N PRO A 17 17.28 -5.12 -9.39
CA PRO A 17 17.09 -5.74 -8.07
C PRO A 17 16.72 -4.70 -7.01
N GLU A 18 15.85 -5.09 -6.07
CA GLU A 18 15.49 -4.29 -4.88
C GLU A 18 15.96 -5.03 -3.60
N PRO A 19 17.28 -5.03 -3.30
CA PRO A 19 17.80 -5.69 -2.11
C PRO A 19 17.20 -5.07 -0.83
N PRO A 20 16.95 -5.87 0.23
CA PRO A 20 17.43 -7.25 0.43
C PRO A 20 16.50 -8.34 -0.12
N TYR A 21 15.47 -7.98 -0.87
CA TYR A 21 14.47 -8.96 -1.34
C TYR A 21 15.02 -9.79 -2.52
N PRO A 22 14.70 -11.10 -2.58
CA PRO A 22 14.93 -11.89 -3.79
C PRO A 22 14.02 -11.38 -4.92
N PRO A 23 14.25 -11.77 -6.20
CA PRO A 23 13.33 -11.44 -7.28
C PRO A 23 11.89 -11.83 -6.94
N TYR A 24 10.97 -10.88 -7.10
CA TYR A 24 9.58 -11.00 -6.68
C TYR A 24 8.69 -10.10 -7.53
N CYS A 25 7.41 -10.47 -7.70
CA CYS A 25 6.44 -9.69 -8.46
C CYS A 25 6.97 -9.24 -9.84
N ILE A 26 7.68 -10.14 -10.53
CA ILE A 26 8.31 -9.83 -11.81
C ILE A 26 7.23 -9.65 -12.88
N ILE A 27 7.36 -8.60 -13.68
CA ILE A 27 6.39 -8.25 -14.73
C ILE A 27 6.13 -9.46 -15.65
N GLY A 28 4.85 -9.78 -15.84
CA GLY A 28 4.39 -10.88 -16.68
C GLY A 28 4.36 -12.24 -15.97
N THR A 29 4.65 -12.29 -14.67
CA THR A 29 4.45 -13.48 -13.84
C THR A 29 3.14 -13.40 -13.06
N PRO A 30 2.55 -14.53 -12.64
CA PRO A 30 1.36 -14.49 -11.79
C PRO A 30 1.56 -13.73 -10.47
N GLU A 31 2.79 -13.57 -10.00
CA GLU A 31 3.11 -12.82 -8.77
C GLU A 31 2.95 -11.30 -8.92
N SER A 32 3.04 -10.75 -10.15
CA SER A 32 2.79 -9.32 -10.40
C SER A 32 1.31 -8.96 -10.53
N GLU A 33 0.42 -9.97 -10.55
CA GLU A 33 -1.02 -9.81 -10.75
C GLU A 33 -1.79 -9.88 -9.43
N LEU A 34 -3.06 -9.42 -9.44
CA LEU A 34 -3.93 -9.57 -8.29
C LEU A 34 -4.22 -11.04 -8.00
N VAL A 35 -4.19 -11.40 -6.71
CA VAL A 35 -4.67 -12.70 -6.25
C VAL A 35 -6.15 -12.88 -6.62
N ILE A 36 -6.56 -14.13 -6.86
CA ILE A 36 -7.93 -14.48 -7.31
C ILE A 36 -9.03 -13.79 -6.47
N ALA A 37 -8.85 -13.69 -5.16
CA ALA A 37 -9.81 -13.06 -4.26
C ALA A 37 -10.00 -11.54 -4.48
N LEU A 38 -9.07 -10.89 -5.18
CA LEU A 38 -9.04 -9.45 -5.46
C LEU A 38 -9.14 -9.11 -6.95
N GLN A 39 -9.09 -10.09 -7.87
CA GLN A 39 -9.18 -9.87 -9.33
C GLN A 39 -10.45 -9.15 -9.77
N TRP A 40 -11.52 -9.20 -8.97
CA TRP A 40 -12.74 -8.43 -9.25
C TRP A 40 -12.48 -6.92 -9.32
N LEU A 41 -11.42 -6.42 -8.66
CA LEU A 41 -11.00 -5.01 -8.72
C LEU A 41 -10.58 -4.57 -10.12
N GLU A 42 -10.13 -5.48 -10.99
CA GLU A 42 -9.79 -5.17 -12.39
C GLU A 42 -11.01 -4.69 -13.19
N ASN A 43 -12.21 -5.11 -12.76
CA ASN A 43 -13.47 -4.79 -13.40
C ASN A 43 -14.35 -3.85 -12.54
N GLU A 44 -13.84 -3.36 -11.41
CA GLU A 44 -14.54 -2.43 -10.53
C GLU A 44 -14.41 -1.00 -11.09
N PRO A 45 -15.51 -0.34 -11.50
CA PRO A 45 -15.44 0.97 -12.15
C PRO A 45 -14.78 2.08 -11.31
N ASN A 46 -14.79 1.95 -9.98
CA ASN A 46 -14.19 2.93 -9.08
C ASN A 46 -12.79 2.54 -8.61
N ALA A 47 -12.23 1.44 -9.12
CA ALA A 47 -10.86 1.04 -8.83
C ALA A 47 -9.89 1.65 -9.85
N THR A 48 -8.84 2.28 -9.34
CA THR A 48 -7.68 2.71 -10.11
C THR A 48 -6.52 1.80 -9.76
N LEU A 49 -6.06 1.00 -10.72
CA LEU A 49 -4.94 0.09 -10.56
C LEU A 49 -3.64 0.81 -10.97
N ARG A 50 -2.63 0.75 -10.11
CA ARG A 50 -1.32 1.33 -10.33
C ARG A 50 -0.22 0.30 -10.09
N HIS A 51 0.45 -0.08 -11.17
CA HIS A 51 1.70 -0.82 -11.08
C HIS A 51 2.80 0.12 -10.54
N LYS A 52 3.60 -0.39 -9.59
CA LYS A 52 4.77 0.29 -9.01
C LYS A 52 5.98 -0.63 -9.08
N ASP A 53 7.16 -0.05 -9.26
CA ASP A 53 8.46 -0.73 -9.36
C ASP A 53 9.37 -0.42 -8.16
N CYS A 54 8.77 0.03 -7.05
CA CYS A 54 9.46 0.33 -5.80
C CYS A 54 8.52 0.14 -4.62
N ILE A 55 9.07 -0.04 -3.41
CA ILE A 55 8.28 -0.27 -2.17
C ILE A 55 7.15 0.75 -1.95
N ASP A 56 7.44 2.04 -2.05
CA ASP A 56 6.51 3.11 -1.68
C ASP A 56 5.53 3.42 -2.82
N GLY A 57 4.23 3.13 -2.61
CA GLY A 57 3.18 3.41 -3.58
C GLY A 57 3.01 4.90 -3.94
N PHE A 58 3.37 5.83 -3.05
CA PHE A 58 3.33 7.26 -3.33
C PHE A 58 4.41 7.64 -4.35
N LEU A 59 5.63 7.11 -4.18
CA LEU A 59 6.74 7.33 -5.11
C LEU A 59 6.51 6.59 -6.43
N GLY A 60 6.02 5.35 -6.38
CA GLY A 60 5.63 4.57 -7.56
C GLY A 60 4.47 5.17 -8.37
N SER A 61 3.80 6.19 -7.84
CA SER A 61 2.77 6.97 -8.55
C SER A 61 3.32 8.19 -9.28
N ILE A 62 4.62 8.47 -9.19
CA ILE A 62 5.26 9.59 -9.90
C ILE A 62 5.44 9.21 -11.37
N GLU A 63 4.96 10.07 -12.26
CA GLU A 63 5.13 9.92 -13.70
C GLU A 63 6.42 10.59 -14.20
N LYS A 64 6.81 10.27 -15.42
CA LYS A 64 8.02 10.82 -16.05
C LYS A 64 8.01 12.35 -16.17
N ASP A 65 6.83 12.96 -16.22
CA ASP A 65 6.66 14.41 -16.27
C ASP A 65 6.66 15.07 -14.88
N GLY A 66 6.81 14.28 -13.81
CA GLY A 66 6.79 14.74 -12.42
C GLY A 66 5.40 14.89 -11.81
N SER A 67 4.33 14.60 -12.55
CA SER A 67 2.98 14.48 -11.98
C SER A 67 2.87 13.25 -11.06
N ASN A 68 1.83 13.18 -10.24
CA ASN A 68 1.61 12.05 -9.34
C ASN A 68 0.16 11.58 -9.40
N VAL A 69 -0.03 10.37 -9.93
CA VAL A 69 -1.36 9.79 -10.18
C VAL A 69 -2.18 9.64 -8.91
N PHE A 70 -1.54 9.29 -7.78
CA PHE A 70 -2.22 9.16 -6.50
C PHE A 70 -2.67 10.53 -5.96
N VAL A 71 -1.84 11.56 -6.11
CA VAL A 71 -2.22 12.94 -5.73
C VAL A 71 -3.42 13.42 -6.54
N ASP A 72 -3.42 13.18 -7.85
CA ASP A 72 -4.54 13.56 -8.72
C ASP A 72 -5.80 12.76 -8.38
N TRP A 73 -5.67 11.47 -8.07
CA TRP A 73 -6.77 10.64 -7.62
C TRP A 73 -7.39 11.14 -6.31
N VAL A 74 -6.57 11.53 -5.32
CA VAL A 74 -7.06 12.11 -4.05
C VAL A 74 -7.86 13.37 -4.30
N LYS A 75 -7.37 14.27 -5.16
CA LYS A 75 -8.04 15.54 -5.48
C LYS A 75 -9.33 15.34 -6.27
N ASN A 76 -9.28 14.51 -7.31
CA ASN A 76 -10.40 14.27 -8.21
C ASN A 76 -11.57 13.58 -7.51
N ASN A 77 -11.31 12.83 -6.44
CA ASN A 77 -12.32 12.13 -5.65
C ASN A 77 -12.67 12.82 -4.32
N ASP A 78 -12.17 14.02 -4.05
CA ASP A 78 -12.38 14.77 -2.78
C ASP A 78 -12.10 13.91 -1.53
N ILE A 79 -11.01 13.13 -1.55
CA ILE A 79 -10.70 12.16 -0.49
C ILE A 79 -10.28 12.90 0.78
N LYS A 80 -11.13 12.86 1.81
CA LYS A 80 -10.86 13.43 3.15
C LYS A 80 -10.29 12.41 4.13
N ALA A 81 -10.61 11.14 3.95
CA ALA A 81 -10.10 10.06 4.79
C ALA A 81 -9.63 8.91 3.90
N LEU A 82 -8.38 8.51 4.07
CA LEU A 82 -7.77 7.39 3.37
C LEU A 82 -7.75 6.18 4.29
N LEU A 83 -8.45 5.11 3.90
CA LEU A 83 -8.39 3.82 4.57
C LEU A 83 -7.36 2.93 3.86
N VAL A 84 -6.31 2.54 4.57
CA VAL A 84 -5.18 1.76 4.05
C VAL A 84 -5.23 0.33 4.59
N VAL A 85 -5.09 -0.63 3.67
CA VAL A 85 -5.00 -2.08 3.90
C VAL A 85 -3.95 -2.67 2.96
N GLY A 86 -3.48 -3.88 3.24
CA GLY A 86 -2.59 -4.60 2.33
C GLY A 86 -1.35 -5.19 3.00
N ILE A 87 -0.36 -5.53 2.17
CA ILE A 87 0.89 -6.15 2.59
C ILE A 87 2.10 -5.45 1.92
N CYS A 88 3.29 -5.47 2.50
CA CYS A 88 3.56 -5.86 3.89
C CYS A 88 3.36 -4.68 4.85
N THR A 89 2.86 -4.96 6.05
CA THR A 89 2.41 -3.95 7.03
C THR A 89 3.52 -2.96 7.41
N ASP A 90 4.74 -3.45 7.52
CA ASP A 90 5.93 -2.72 7.95
C ASP A 90 6.87 -2.36 6.78
N ILE A 91 6.45 -2.64 5.53
CA ILE A 91 7.19 -2.32 4.31
C ILE A 91 6.31 -1.41 3.43
N CYS A 92 5.64 -1.95 2.41
CA CYS A 92 4.84 -1.15 1.46
C CYS A 92 3.75 -0.32 2.14
N VAL A 93 3.04 -0.89 3.13
CA VAL A 93 2.00 -0.17 3.86
C VAL A 93 2.59 0.96 4.68
N LEU A 94 3.66 0.69 5.43
CA LEU A 94 4.30 1.69 6.30
C LEU A 94 4.91 2.84 5.49
N ASP A 95 5.66 2.53 4.43
CA ASP A 95 6.31 3.54 3.59
C ASP A 95 5.28 4.44 2.91
N PHE A 96 4.26 3.84 2.29
CA PHE A 96 3.17 4.59 1.70
C PHE A 96 2.46 5.49 2.72
N VAL A 97 2.15 4.98 3.90
CA VAL A 97 1.51 5.77 4.97
C VAL A 97 2.41 6.93 5.40
N CYS A 98 3.72 6.69 5.56
CA CYS A 98 4.69 7.74 5.91
C CYS A 98 4.74 8.84 4.84
N SER A 99 4.79 8.46 3.57
CA SER A 99 4.82 9.40 2.45
C SER A 99 3.52 10.15 2.28
N ALA A 100 2.36 9.47 2.37
CA ALA A 100 1.05 10.11 2.33
C ALA A 100 0.90 11.13 3.47
N LEU A 101 1.24 10.77 4.71
CA LEU A 101 1.20 11.70 5.85
C LEU A 101 2.15 12.90 5.65
N SER A 102 3.33 12.66 5.09
CA SER A 102 4.31 13.73 4.83
C SER A 102 3.86 14.67 3.72
N ALA A 103 3.28 14.13 2.66
CA ALA A 103 2.72 14.87 1.54
C ALA A 103 1.41 15.59 1.91
N ASN A 104 0.68 15.11 2.92
CA ASN A 104 -0.61 15.67 3.33
C ASN A 104 -0.55 17.15 3.66
N ARG A 105 0.53 17.58 4.32
CA ARG A 105 0.74 18.99 4.69
C ARG A 105 1.07 19.93 3.52
N ARG A 106 1.14 19.42 2.28
CA ARG A 106 1.58 20.18 1.11
C ARG A 106 0.68 20.02 -0.10
N ILE A 107 0.49 18.78 -0.55
CA ILE A 107 -0.04 18.51 -1.90
C ILE A 107 -1.24 17.55 -1.95
N LEU A 108 -1.64 16.93 -0.82
CA LEU A 108 -2.82 16.05 -0.76
C LEU A 108 -4.07 16.69 -0.16
N ALA A 109 -4.17 18.02 -0.09
CA ALA A 109 -5.46 18.65 0.27
C ALA A 109 -6.57 18.13 -0.66
N PRO A 110 -7.74 17.69 -0.13
CA PRO A 110 -8.29 17.96 1.20
C PRO A 110 -8.12 16.83 2.23
N LEU A 111 -7.17 15.90 2.05
CA LEU A 111 -6.97 14.76 2.95
C LEU A 111 -6.75 15.22 4.41
N GLU A 112 -7.55 14.69 5.33
CA GLU A 112 -7.46 14.98 6.77
C GLU A 112 -6.85 13.81 7.51
N ASP A 113 -7.29 12.59 7.17
CA ASP A 113 -6.96 11.38 7.92
C ASP A 113 -6.32 10.30 7.04
N VAL A 114 -5.21 9.74 7.52
CA VAL A 114 -4.68 8.46 7.04
C VAL A 114 -4.96 7.41 8.12
N ILE A 115 -5.75 6.40 7.78
CA ILE A 115 -6.27 5.38 8.67
C ILE A 115 -5.76 4.03 8.20
N VAL A 116 -5.06 3.28 9.05
CA VAL A 116 -4.64 1.91 8.76
C VAL A 116 -5.59 0.94 9.47
N TYR A 117 -6.22 0.06 8.69
CA TYR A 117 -7.07 -0.98 9.24
C TYR A 117 -6.24 -2.23 9.55
N SER A 118 -5.95 -2.44 10.84
CA SER A 118 -4.97 -3.42 11.29
C SER A 118 -5.31 -4.85 10.89
N ARG A 119 -6.59 -5.22 10.82
CA ARG A 119 -7.02 -6.58 10.42
C ARG A 119 -7.02 -6.79 8.91
N GLY A 120 -6.91 -5.72 8.12
CA GLY A 120 -6.69 -5.76 6.68
C GLY A 120 -5.22 -5.70 6.30
N CYS A 121 -4.31 -5.74 7.29
CA CYS A 121 -2.88 -5.68 7.09
C CYS A 121 -2.22 -6.98 7.56
N ALA A 122 -1.21 -7.43 6.83
CA ALA A 122 -0.36 -8.54 7.21
C ALA A 122 1.09 -8.29 6.79
N THR A 123 2.02 -9.04 7.36
CA THR A 123 3.42 -9.09 6.94
C THR A 123 3.91 -10.52 7.01
N PHE A 124 5.04 -10.84 6.34
CA PHE A 124 5.60 -12.20 6.37
C PHE A 124 6.42 -12.43 7.65
N ASP A 125 6.85 -13.67 7.87
CA ASP A 125 7.79 -14.04 8.93
C ASP A 125 8.96 -14.79 8.29
N LEU A 126 10.16 -14.24 8.43
CA LEU A 126 11.42 -14.89 8.09
C LEU A 126 12.32 -14.92 9.34
N PRO A 127 12.21 -15.97 10.19
CA PRO A 127 12.97 -16.06 11.42
C PRO A 127 14.48 -16.01 11.21
N VAL A 128 15.21 -15.47 12.20
CA VAL A 128 16.67 -15.30 12.15
C VAL A 128 17.41 -16.59 11.77
N HIS A 129 17.02 -17.72 12.36
CA HIS A 129 17.67 -19.00 12.09
C HIS A 129 17.47 -19.47 10.65
N VAL A 130 16.33 -19.13 10.01
CA VAL A 130 16.08 -19.43 8.59
C VAL A 130 16.88 -18.48 7.72
N ALA A 131 16.75 -17.17 7.94
CA ALA A 131 17.47 -16.14 7.18
C ALA A 131 18.99 -16.39 7.17
N SER A 132 19.56 -16.83 8.30
CA SER A 132 20.99 -17.14 8.42
C SER A 132 21.50 -18.25 7.48
N THR A 133 20.59 -19.06 6.92
CA THR A 133 20.92 -20.12 5.95
C THR A 133 20.76 -19.70 4.50
N ILE A 134 20.20 -18.52 4.23
CA ILE A 134 19.97 -17.98 2.89
C ILE A 134 20.94 -16.82 2.67
N LYS A 135 21.76 -16.94 1.62
CA LYS A 135 22.74 -15.91 1.28
C LYS A 135 22.02 -14.58 0.98
N ASP A 136 22.52 -13.50 1.56
CA ASP A 136 22.03 -12.12 1.37
C ASP A 136 20.58 -11.86 1.84
N ALA A 137 19.94 -12.83 2.53
CA ALA A 137 18.63 -12.63 3.14
C ALA A 137 18.74 -11.91 4.49
N LEU A 138 17.75 -11.08 4.78
CA LEU A 138 17.60 -10.42 6.07
C LEU A 138 16.43 -11.05 6.84
N ALA A 139 16.64 -11.33 8.13
CA ALA A 139 15.56 -11.80 9.01
C ALA A 139 14.45 -10.74 9.11
N HIS A 140 13.21 -11.21 9.14
CA HIS A 140 12.02 -10.38 9.19
C HIS A 140 11.04 -11.00 10.20
N PRO A 141 11.11 -10.63 11.49
CA PRO A 141 10.17 -11.17 12.48
C PRO A 141 8.80 -10.53 12.31
N GLN A 142 7.74 -11.33 12.27
CA GLN A 142 6.35 -10.88 12.13
C GLN A 142 5.84 -10.18 13.41
N GLU A 143 6.35 -8.98 13.69
CA GLU A 143 5.97 -8.16 14.84
C GLU A 143 5.04 -7.00 14.43
N LEU A 144 4.32 -6.43 15.41
CA LEU A 144 3.41 -5.29 15.22
C LEU A 144 4.15 -3.94 15.00
N ILE A 145 5.45 -3.98 14.67
CA ILE A 145 6.32 -2.81 14.55
C ILE A 145 5.78 -1.83 13.49
N GLY A 146 5.33 -2.33 12.33
CA GLY A 146 4.79 -1.48 11.26
C GLY A 146 3.61 -0.62 11.72
N LEU A 147 2.63 -1.22 12.40
CA LEU A 147 1.47 -0.49 12.94
C LEU A 147 1.88 0.50 14.04
N TYR A 148 2.81 0.10 14.91
CA TYR A 148 3.33 0.98 15.96
C TYR A 148 4.04 2.21 15.36
N MET A 149 4.88 2.01 14.34
CA MET A 149 5.57 3.09 13.64
C MET A 149 4.60 3.99 12.88
N ALA A 150 3.63 3.43 12.16
CA ALA A 150 2.59 4.20 11.46
C ALA A 150 1.81 5.10 12.44
N LYS A 151 1.43 4.56 13.61
CA LYS A 151 0.79 5.35 14.68
C LYS A 151 1.68 6.49 15.17
N GLY A 152 2.97 6.21 15.39
CA GLY A 152 3.96 7.22 15.82
C GLY A 152 4.17 8.34 14.80
N LYS A 153 3.87 8.10 13.51
CA LYS A 153 3.92 9.12 12.44
C LYS A 153 2.63 9.93 12.32
N GLY A 154 1.57 9.53 13.00
CA GLY A 154 0.28 10.24 13.01
C GLY A 154 -0.86 9.52 12.28
N ALA A 155 -0.65 8.30 11.79
CA ALA A 155 -1.75 7.50 11.26
C ALA A 155 -2.71 7.08 12.38
N LYS A 156 -4.01 7.04 12.08
CA LYS A 156 -5.00 6.41 12.95
C LYS A 156 -4.95 4.90 12.72
N ILE A 157 -4.81 4.11 13.77
CA ILE A 157 -4.86 2.64 13.67
C ILE A 157 -6.20 2.17 14.21
N VAL A 158 -6.97 1.43 13.40
CA VAL A 158 -8.29 0.92 13.77
C VAL A 158 -8.37 -0.60 13.60
N SER A 159 -9.10 -1.26 14.49
CA SER A 159 -9.34 -2.71 14.45
C SER A 159 -10.66 -3.09 13.80
N ASP A 160 -11.53 -2.11 13.56
CA ASP A 160 -12.89 -2.31 13.06
C ASP A 160 -13.27 -1.15 12.15
N VAL A 161 -13.96 -1.46 11.04
CA VAL A 161 -14.46 -0.48 10.06
C VAL A 161 -15.93 -0.78 9.81
N SER A 162 -16.78 0.23 9.99
CA SER A 162 -18.21 0.16 9.70
C SER A 162 -18.56 1.15 8.60
N PHE A 163 -19.18 0.66 7.53
CA PHE A 163 -19.71 1.52 6.47
C PHE A 163 -21.18 1.80 6.77
N CYS A 164 -21.53 3.07 6.94
CA CYS A 164 -22.93 3.46 7.00
C CYS A 164 -23.55 3.23 5.63
N VAL A 165 -24.53 2.33 5.53
CA VAL A 165 -25.40 2.25 4.34
C VAL A 165 -26.39 3.41 4.45
N PRO A 166 -26.47 4.32 3.47
CA PRO A 166 -27.52 5.34 3.47
C PRO A 166 -28.87 4.63 3.52
N ILE A 167 -29.74 5.04 4.44
CA ILE A 167 -31.14 4.63 4.43
C ILE A 167 -31.74 5.22 3.16
N GLU A 168 -32.17 4.39 2.22
CA GLU A 168 -32.95 4.84 1.06
C GLU A 168 -34.17 5.62 1.56
N GLN A 169 -34.29 6.89 1.15
CA GLN A 169 -35.52 7.68 1.29
C GLN A 169 -36.35 7.54 0.03
#